data_AF-J2WHW8-F1
#
_entry.id   AF-J2WHW8-F1
#
_cell.length_a   1.000
_cell.length_b   1.000
_cell.length_c   1.000
_cell.angle_alpha   90.00
_cell.angle_beta   90.00
_cell.angle_gamma   90.00
#
_symmetry.space_group_name_H-M   'P 1'
#
loop_
_entity.id
_entity.type
_entity.pdbx_description
1 polymer ?
#
loop_
_entity_poly.entity_id
_entity_poly.type
_entity_poly.pdbx_seq_one_letter_code
_entity_poly.pdbx_strand_id
1 'polypeptide(L)'
;MVKAADMLIARRADTRARADFATWKMMAKLNGASALPPEAQEFLTSYKNLLAQMSEGEATEATIGAIYKAYYAEMGGAGAAPDVRTRPPEPAADNVTAFRRPEPKPKKANFFGASATGGTQKRPLPVALIFACLVVVYVGIRLYWR
;
A
#
# COMPACT_ATOMS: atom_id res chain seq x y z
N MET A 1 9.43 27.55 22.58
CA MET A 1 8.00 27.19 22.69
C MET A 1 7.48 26.99 21.28
N VAL A 2 7.08 25.77 20.92
CA VAL A 2 6.59 25.45 19.56
C VAL A 2 5.21 26.07 19.40
N LYS A 3 4.96 26.81 18.31
CA LYS A 3 3.65 27.45 18.09
C LYS A 3 2.60 26.37 17.76
N ALA A 4 1.35 26.59 18.15
CA ALA A 4 0.26 25.65 17.84
C ALA A 4 0.09 25.43 16.33
N ALA A 5 0.33 26.47 15.52
CA ALA A 5 0.34 26.38 14.06
C ALA A 5 1.44 25.43 13.54
N ASP A 6 2.66 25.52 14.08
CA ASP A 6 3.78 24.64 13.72
C ASP A 6 3.46 23.18 14.06
N MET A 7 2.75 22.93 15.16
CA MET A 7 2.32 21.59 15.55
C MET A 7 1.28 21.00 14.58
N LEU A 8 0.37 21.82 14.05
CA LEU A 8 -0.60 21.36 13.04
C LEU A 8 0.07 21.09 11.70
N ILE A 9 1.01 21.93 11.29
CA ILE A 9 1.82 21.74 10.08
C ILE A 9 2.63 20.46 10.21
N ALA A 10 3.27 20.24 11.35
CA ALA A 10 4.05 19.05 11.63
C ALA A 10 3.22 17.76 11.52
N ARG A 11 2.02 17.73 12.11
CA ARG A 11 1.11 16.59 11.99
C ARG A 11 0.69 16.34 10.54
N ARG A 12 0.39 17.41 9.79
CA ARG A 12 0.02 17.30 8.38
C ARG A 12 1.17 16.77 7.53
N ALA A 13 2.38 17.26 7.78
CA ALA A 13 3.59 16.82 7.10
C ALA A 13 3.90 15.35 7.40
N ASP A 14 3.81 14.89 8.66
CA ASP A 14 4.03 13.48 9.02
C ASP A 14 2.98 12.56 8.38
N THR A 15 1.70 12.93 8.47
CA THR A 15 0.60 12.16 7.86
C THR A 15 0.81 12.02 6.35
N ARG A 16 1.17 13.13 5.68
CA ARG A 16 1.45 13.14 4.25
C ARG A 16 2.69 12.31 3.91
N ALA A 17 3.78 12.47 4.66
CA ALA A 17 5.02 11.73 4.45
C ALA A 17 4.81 10.21 4.52
N ARG A 18 4.04 9.74 5.52
CA ARG A 18 3.69 8.32 5.68
C ARG A 18 2.82 7.80 4.53
N ALA A 19 1.79 8.55 4.16
CA ALA A 19 0.89 8.17 3.08
C ALA A 19 1.63 8.11 1.74
N ASP A 20 2.37 9.15 1.40
CA ASP A 20 3.13 9.25 0.15
C ASP A 20 4.19 8.17 0.07
N PHE A 21 4.94 7.91 1.15
CA PHE A 21 5.94 6.84 1.17
C PHE A 21 5.33 5.45 0.93
N ALA A 22 4.18 5.15 1.55
CA ALA A 22 3.48 3.90 1.32
C ALA A 22 3.01 3.76 -0.14
N THR A 23 2.44 4.83 -0.71
CA THR A 23 2.04 4.88 -2.11
C THR A 23 3.25 4.71 -3.04
N TRP A 24 4.38 5.33 -2.73
CA TRP A 24 5.60 5.23 -3.52
C TRP A 24 6.19 3.83 -3.49
N LYS A 25 6.25 3.17 -2.33
CA LYS A 25 6.64 1.75 -2.22
C LYS A 25 5.73 0.86 -3.06
N MET A 26 4.42 1.10 -3.03
CA MET A 26 3.45 0.34 -3.83
C MET A 26 3.66 0.58 -5.34
N MET A 27 3.76 1.84 -5.78
CA MET A 27 3.93 2.19 -7.19
C MET A 27 5.26 1.68 -7.75
N ALA A 28 6.35 1.77 -6.98
CA ALA A 28 7.65 1.24 -7.37
C ALA A 28 7.61 -0.27 -7.59
N LYS A 29 6.79 -0.99 -6.81
CA LYS A 29 6.59 -2.44 -6.98
C LYS A 29 5.75 -2.80 -8.21
N LEU A 30 4.80 -1.94 -8.59
CA LEU A 30 3.88 -2.21 -9.72
C LEU A 30 4.48 -1.80 -11.07
N ASN A 31 5.00 -0.57 -11.16
CA ASN A 31 5.38 0.07 -12.43
C ASN A 31 6.90 0.36 -12.52
N GLY A 32 7.67 -0.01 -11.50
CA GLY A 32 9.07 0.35 -11.37
C GLY A 32 9.27 1.75 -10.79
N ALA A 33 10.47 2.00 -10.23
CA ALA A 33 10.78 3.27 -9.56
C ALA A 33 10.79 4.47 -10.54
N SER A 34 11.05 4.26 -11.83
CA SER A 34 11.10 5.31 -12.85
C SER A 34 9.73 5.96 -13.14
N ALA A 35 8.63 5.32 -12.74
CA ALA A 35 7.28 5.87 -12.90
C ALA A 35 6.91 6.91 -11.84
N LEU A 36 7.78 7.12 -10.83
CA LEU A 36 7.57 8.06 -9.74
C LEU A 36 8.19 9.44 -10.04
N PRO A 37 7.73 10.51 -9.38
CA PRO A 37 8.38 11.81 -9.43
C PRO A 37 9.86 11.74 -9.02
N PRO A 38 10.74 12.60 -9.55
CA PRO A 38 12.19 12.57 -9.26
C PRO A 38 12.51 12.58 -7.76
N GLU A 39 11.84 13.43 -6.99
CA GLU A 39 12.01 13.51 -5.52
C GLU A 39 11.72 12.17 -4.83
N ALA A 40 10.64 11.49 -5.23
CA ALA A 40 10.28 10.19 -4.69
C ALA A 40 11.32 9.11 -5.06
N GLN A 41 11.94 9.21 -6.24
CA GLN A 41 13.02 8.30 -6.64
C GLN A 41 14.27 8.49 -5.77
N GLU A 42 14.62 9.72 -5.43
CA GLU A 42 15.73 10.03 -4.52
C GLU A 42 15.48 9.42 -3.13
N PHE A 43 14.28 9.64 -2.57
CA PHE A 43 13.91 9.06 -1.27
C PHE A 43 13.88 7.53 -1.28
N LEU A 44 13.40 6.90 -2.36
CA LEU A 44 13.43 5.44 -2.49
C LEU A 44 14.85 4.90 -2.68
N THR A 45 15.75 5.69 -3.28
CA THR A 45 17.16 5.33 -3.42
C THR A 45 17.86 5.43 -2.06
N SER A 46 17.63 6.51 -1.30
CA SER A 46 18.15 6.62 0.07
C SER A 46 17.60 5.50 0.97
N TYR A 47 16.32 5.15 0.83
CA TYR A 47 15.71 4.03 1.54
C TYR A 47 16.40 2.70 1.25
N LYS A 48 16.71 2.41 -0.02
CA LYS A 48 17.47 1.20 -0.39
C LYS A 48 18.87 1.18 0.23
N ASN A 49 19.54 2.32 0.29
CA ASN A 49 20.85 2.43 0.94
C ASN A 49 20.74 2.16 2.45
N LEU A 50 19.68 2.65 3.10
CA LEU A 50 19.40 2.37 4.51
C LEU A 50 19.10 0.89 4.74
N LEU A 51 18.32 0.24 3.87
CA LEU A 51 18.04 -1.20 3.95
C LEU A 51 19.30 -2.08 3.89
N ALA A 52 20.38 -1.60 3.28
CA ALA A 52 21.66 -2.32 3.27
C ALA A 52 22.38 -2.28 4.62
N GLN A 53 22.00 -1.36 5.52
CA GLN A 53 22.71 -1.08 6.77
C GLN A 53 21.88 -1.39 8.03
N MET A 54 20.54 -1.35 7.94
CA MET A 54 19.64 -1.49 9.08
C MET A 54 18.36 -2.27 8.74
N SER A 55 17.51 -2.51 9.74
CA SER A 55 16.26 -3.25 9.56
C SER A 55 15.25 -2.48 8.71
N GLU A 56 14.29 -3.21 8.09
CA GLU A 56 13.25 -2.57 7.27
C GLU A 56 12.44 -1.53 8.04
N GLY A 57 12.12 -1.81 9.30
CA GLY A 57 11.36 -0.91 10.17
C GLY A 57 12.12 0.39 10.42
N GLU A 58 13.40 0.30 10.79
CA GLU A 58 14.26 1.47 11.03
C GLU A 58 14.50 2.29 9.76
N ALA A 59 14.80 1.62 8.64
CA ALA A 59 14.98 2.29 7.35
C ALA A 59 13.71 3.02 6.91
N THR A 60 12.54 2.44 7.18
CA THR A 60 11.23 3.03 6.87
C THR A 60 10.99 4.29 7.69
N GLU A 61 11.14 4.22 9.02
CA GLU A 61 10.94 5.39 9.89
C GLU A 61 11.99 6.48 9.63
N ALA A 62 13.24 6.11 9.34
CA ALA A 62 14.28 7.07 8.97
C ALA A 62 13.95 7.80 7.65
N THR A 63 13.43 7.08 6.65
CA THR A 63 13.03 7.67 5.37
C THR A 63 11.79 8.55 5.52
N ILE A 64 10.78 8.09 6.26
CA ILE A 64 9.58 8.88 6.59
C ILE A 64 9.99 10.16 7.31
N GLY A 65 10.93 10.09 8.25
CA GLY A 65 11.46 11.26 8.96
C GLY A 65 12.18 12.26 8.05
N ALA A 66 12.86 11.77 7.01
CA ALA A 66 13.49 12.64 6.00
C ALA A 66 12.44 13.35 5.14
N ILE A 67 11.44 12.61 4.65
CA ILE A 67 10.32 13.16 3.86
C ILE A 67 9.52 14.17 4.70
N TYR A 68 9.25 13.84 5.96
CA TYR A 68 8.58 14.71 6.92
C TYR A 68 9.27 16.07 7.04
N LYS A 69 10.61 16.08 7.18
CA LYS A 69 11.39 17.33 7.28
C LYS A 69 11.28 18.18 6.01
N ALA A 70 11.31 17.55 4.83
CA ALA A 70 11.12 18.25 3.56
C ALA A 70 9.72 18.89 3.49
N TYR A 71 8.68 18.12 3.79
CA TYR A 71 7.30 18.61 3.78
C TYR A 71 7.02 19.67 4.86
N TYR A 72 7.63 19.55 6.04
CA TYR A 72 7.50 20.55 7.08
C TYR A 72 8.04 21.91 6.63
N ALA A 73 9.21 21.91 5.97
CA ALA A 73 9.82 23.11 5.41
C ALA A 73 8.96 23.70 4.26
N GLU A 74 8.47 22.86 3.35
CA GLU A 74 7.60 23.30 2.26
C GLU A 74 6.28 23.89 2.73
N MET A 75 5.70 23.36 3.82
CA MET A 75 4.45 23.84 4.39
C MET A 75 4.62 25.11 5.26
N GLY A 76 5.81 25.72 5.27
CA GLY A 76 6.09 26.96 5.99
C GLY A 76 6.36 26.77 7.48
N GLY A 77 6.74 25.56 7.90
CA GLY A 77 7.18 25.29 9.26
C GLY A 77 8.50 26.02 9.57
N ALA A 78 8.53 26.78 10.66
CA ALA A 78 9.70 27.58 11.03
C ALA A 78 10.68 26.80 11.94
N GLY A 79 11.95 26.76 11.55
CA GLY A 79 13.02 26.19 12.38
C GLY A 79 13.08 24.66 12.34
N ALA A 80 13.60 24.03 13.40
CA ALA A 80 13.71 22.58 13.47
C ALA A 80 12.32 21.94 13.54
N ALA A 81 12.04 21.01 12.62
CA ALA A 81 10.78 20.27 12.58
C ALA A 81 10.55 19.57 13.94
N PRO A 82 9.42 19.86 14.62
CA PRO A 82 9.16 19.29 15.94
C PRO A 82 9.00 17.77 15.84
N ASP A 83 9.38 17.04 16.89
CA ASP A 83 9.22 15.58 16.95
C ASP A 83 7.73 15.23 17.07
N VAL A 84 7.11 14.85 15.94
CA VAL A 84 5.76 14.28 15.94
C VAL A 84 5.91 12.83 16.31
N ARG A 85 6.05 12.55 17.61
CA ARG A 85 5.94 11.18 18.10
C ARG A 85 4.62 10.62 17.63
N THR A 86 4.67 9.49 16.92
CA THR A 86 3.52 8.65 16.62
C THR A 86 2.88 8.32 17.97
N ARG A 87 1.82 9.08 18.32
CA ARG A 87 1.05 8.78 19.52
C ARG A 87 0.61 7.32 19.34
N PRO A 88 0.93 6.42 20.29
CA PRO A 88 0.33 5.08 20.27
C PRO A 88 -1.16 5.30 20.08
N PRO A 89 -1.85 4.53 19.21
CA PRO A 89 -3.28 4.69 19.03
C PRO A 89 -3.90 4.60 20.41
N GLU A 90 -4.31 5.73 20.95
CA GLU A 90 -5.06 5.77 22.19
C GLU A 90 -6.32 5.01 21.83
N PRO A 91 -6.64 3.90 22.53
CA PRO A 91 -7.85 3.16 22.23
C PRO A 91 -8.97 4.18 22.29
N ALA A 92 -9.59 4.45 21.14
CA ALA A 92 -10.69 5.39 21.07
C ALA A 92 -11.67 4.92 22.14
N ALA A 93 -11.84 5.74 23.19
CA ALA A 93 -12.85 5.46 24.19
C ALA A 93 -14.15 5.29 23.38
N ASP A 94 -14.77 4.14 23.55
CA ASP A 94 -15.91 3.61 22.80
C ASP A 94 -17.16 4.46 23.06
N ASN A 95 -17.08 5.73 22.64
CA ASN A 95 -18.03 6.80 22.86
C ASN A 95 -18.56 7.31 21.50
N VAL A 96 -18.39 6.53 20.43
CA VAL A 96 -19.12 6.72 19.18
C VAL A 96 -20.36 5.83 19.28
N THR A 97 -21.52 6.44 19.53
CA THR A 97 -22.79 5.73 19.44
C THR A 97 -22.89 5.08 18.06
N ALA A 98 -22.94 3.75 18.03
CA ALA A 98 -23.10 2.99 16.81
C ALA A 98 -24.30 3.54 16.04
N PHE A 99 -24.07 4.06 14.83
CA PHE A 99 -25.14 4.50 13.94
C PHE A 99 -26.06 3.30 13.71
N ARG A 100 -27.22 3.31 14.36
CA ARG A 100 -28.18 2.20 14.37
C ARG A 100 -28.69 2.02 12.94
N ARG A 101 -28.06 1.11 12.18
CA ARG A 101 -28.57 0.67 10.88
C ARG A 101 -29.91 -0.03 11.13
N PRO A 102 -31.04 0.43 10.56
CA PRO A 102 -32.28 -0.33 10.65
C PRO A 102 -32.08 -1.71 10.02
N GLU A 103 -32.68 -2.74 10.63
CA GLU A 103 -32.47 -4.14 10.28
C GLU A 103 -32.71 -4.41 8.79
N PRO A 104 -31.85 -5.24 8.14
CA PRO A 104 -32.06 -5.62 6.76
C PRO A 104 -33.35 -6.45 6.63
N LYS A 105 -34.32 -5.95 5.85
CA LYS A 105 -35.54 -6.69 5.49
C LYS A 105 -35.17 -8.08 4.94
N PRO A 106 -35.81 -9.17 5.40
CA PRO A 106 -35.57 -10.50 4.86
C PRO A 106 -36.01 -10.54 3.38
N LYS A 107 -35.08 -10.89 2.50
CA LYS A 107 -35.39 -11.17 1.09
C LYS A 107 -36.27 -12.42 1.05
N LYS A 108 -37.50 -12.26 0.57
CA LYS A 108 -38.38 -13.37 0.19
C LYS A 108 -37.65 -14.22 -0.84
N ALA A 109 -37.50 -15.50 -0.55
CA ALA A 109 -37.03 -16.50 -1.50
C ALA A 109 -38.10 -16.65 -2.59
N ASN A 110 -37.84 -16.06 -3.76
CA ASN A 110 -38.61 -16.41 -4.95
C ASN A 110 -38.10 -17.76 -5.45
N PHE A 111 -38.96 -18.76 -5.25
CA PHE A 111 -39.07 -19.97 -6.03
C PHE A 111 -39.10 -19.65 -7.53
N PHE A 112 -38.58 -20.58 -8.34
CA PHE A 112 -38.51 -20.64 -9.81
C PHE A 112 -37.24 -20.13 -10.50
N GLY A 113 -36.35 -21.09 -10.80
CA GLY A 113 -35.25 -20.96 -11.75
C GLY A 113 -34.36 -22.20 -11.69
N ALA A 114 -34.69 -23.21 -12.49
CA ALA A 114 -34.00 -24.49 -12.51
C ALA A 114 -32.54 -24.40 -13.03
N SER A 115 -31.71 -25.30 -12.50
CA SER A 115 -30.46 -25.86 -13.05
C SER A 115 -29.27 -24.93 -13.31
N ALA A 116 -28.29 -24.95 -12.40
CA ALA A 116 -26.92 -25.30 -12.76
C ALA A 116 -26.15 -25.74 -11.51
N THR A 117 -25.67 -26.97 -11.57
CA THR A 117 -24.82 -27.70 -10.64
C THR A 117 -23.58 -26.94 -10.16
N GLY A 118 -23.30 -27.05 -8.86
CA GLY A 118 -21.96 -27.41 -8.39
C GLY A 118 -21.02 -26.27 -7.99
N GLY A 119 -20.94 -26.06 -6.68
CA GLY A 119 -19.68 -26.12 -5.93
C GLY A 119 -18.50 -25.31 -6.45
N THR A 120 -18.26 -24.19 -5.78
CA THR A 120 -16.97 -23.54 -5.63
C THR A 120 -15.84 -24.53 -5.30
N GLN A 121 -15.08 -24.96 -6.30
CA GLN A 121 -13.82 -25.67 -6.08
C GLN A 121 -12.74 -25.08 -6.99
N LYS A 122 -11.79 -24.35 -6.39
CA LYS A 122 -10.56 -23.88 -7.04
C LYS A 122 -9.79 -25.11 -7.54
N ARG A 123 -10.01 -25.46 -8.81
CA ARG A 123 -9.33 -26.56 -9.49
C ARG A 123 -7.90 -26.13 -9.83
N PRO A 124 -6.84 -26.92 -9.51
CA PRO A 124 -5.45 -26.67 -9.92
C PRO A 124 -5.20 -26.81 -11.44
N LEU A 125 -6.25 -26.71 -12.26
CA LEU A 125 -6.22 -26.86 -13.70
C LEU A 125 -5.45 -25.77 -14.48
N PRO A 126 -5.27 -24.51 -14.03
CA PRO A 126 -4.64 -23.54 -14.91
C PRO A 126 -3.16 -23.88 -15.18
N VAL A 127 -2.45 -24.44 -14.20
CA VAL A 127 -1.02 -24.76 -14.34
C VAL A 127 -0.79 -25.92 -15.32
N ALA A 128 -1.60 -26.98 -15.25
CA ALA A 128 -1.47 -28.13 -16.13
C ALA A 128 -1.75 -27.76 -17.61
N LEU A 129 -2.73 -26.88 -17.85
CA LEU A 129 -3.06 -26.40 -19.20
C LEU A 129 -1.94 -25.54 -19.80
N ILE A 130 -1.33 -24.66 -19.00
CA ILE A 130 -0.19 -23.85 -19.43
C ILE A 130 1.01 -24.76 -19.79
N PHE A 131 1.30 -25.76 -18.96
CA PHE A 131 2.39 -26.69 -19.19
C PHE A 131 2.19 -27.51 -20.48
N ALA A 132 0.99 -28.06 -20.69
CA ALA A 132 0.67 -28.79 -21.90
C ALA A 132 0.81 -27.92 -23.17
N CYS A 133 0.34 -26.66 -23.11
CA CYS A 133 0.48 -25.70 -24.20
C CYS A 133 1.95 -25.44 -24.56
N LEU A 134 2.81 -25.22 -23.55
CA LEU A 134 4.25 -25.00 -23.77
C LEU A 134 4.94 -26.20 -24.41
N VAL A 135 4.60 -27.42 -24.01
CA VAL A 135 5.16 -28.64 -24.61
C VAL A 135 4.79 -28.76 -26.08
N VAL A 136 3.54 -28.49 -26.44
CA VAL A 136 3.08 -28.54 -27.84
C VAL A 136 3.82 -27.51 -28.70
N VAL A 137 3.98 -26.28 -28.21
CA VAL A 137 4.73 -25.22 -28.91
C VAL A 137 6.19 -25.62 -29.10
N TYR A 138 6.84 -26.12 -28.05
CA TYR A 138 8.24 -26.56 -28.12
C TYR A 138 8.43 -27.69 -29.13
N VAL A 139 7.56 -28.71 -29.11
CA VAL A 139 7.63 -29.83 -30.06
C VAL A 139 7.34 -29.34 -31.48
N GLY A 140 6.36 -28.46 -31.68
CA GLY A 140 6.03 -27.89 -32.99
C GLY A 140 7.19 -27.10 -33.59
N ILE A 141 7.83 -26.23 -32.81
CA ILE A 141 9.03 -25.50 -33.24
C ILE A 141 10.14 -26.48 -33.57
N ARG A 142 10.40 -27.48 -32.70
CA ARG A 142 11.45 -28.47 -32.90
C ARG A 142 11.23 -29.35 -34.13
N LEU A 143 9.98 -29.65 -34.49
CA LEU A 143 9.63 -30.41 -35.68
C LEU A 143 9.70 -29.57 -36.95
N TYR A 144 9.39 -28.27 -36.86
CA TYR A 144 9.45 -27.35 -38.00
C TYR A 144 10.87 -26.87 -38.32
N TRP A 145 11.76 -26.86 -37.33
CA TRP A 145 13.18 -26.47 -37.48
C TRP A 145 14.12 -27.67 -37.65
N ARG A 146 13.58 -28.86 -37.88
CA ARG A 146 14.35 -30.06 -38.22
C ARG A 146 14.10 -30.44 -39.67
#